data_AF-M7T0G7-F1
#
_entry.id   AF-M7T0G7-F1
#
_cell.length_a   1.000
_cell.length_b   1.000
_cell.length_c   1.000
_cell.angle_alpha   90.00
_cell.angle_beta   90.00
_cell.angle_gamma   90.00
#
_symmetry.space_group_name_H-M   'P 1'
#
loop_
_entity.id
_entity.type
_entity.pdbx_description
1 polymer ?
#
loop_
_entity_poly.entity_id
_entity_poly.type
_entity_poly.pdbx_seq_one_letter_code
_entity_poly.pdbx_strand_id
1 'polypeptide(L)'
;MLIQTALNSEALRRLIGVHGRISDLRDKQVEVLQNSIKLPADRQNDERLVIGDIAKQLRKTLNEAIIWAAKDGALDVYGKQLPPNLEIIDVTTMASQAQMRLAITDRLNQMADEWTDTMDNLPGFPDEDSKPDPPVIFGLVIYKHILFIATMNAGDLDAVEHIPTQLNMGEKNQHQWNALAIMLTICWARDILKKTATAMNLNPVPDTPSSDPDV
;
A
#
# COMPACT_ATOMS: atom_id res chain seq x y z
N MET A 1 -19.49 -4.41 -19.86
CA MET A 1 -18.43 -3.46 -20.22
C MET A 1 -18.56 -2.07 -19.58
N LEU A 2 -19.76 -1.59 -19.20
CA LEU A 2 -19.94 -0.26 -18.55
C LEU A 2 -19.55 -0.19 -17.06
N ILE A 3 -19.48 -1.33 -16.37
CA ILE A 3 -19.21 -1.40 -14.92
C ILE A 3 -17.73 -1.16 -14.59
N GLN A 4 -16.80 -1.62 -15.46
CA GLN A 4 -15.35 -1.49 -15.25
C GLN A 4 -14.88 -0.02 -15.27
N THR A 5 -15.40 0.77 -16.20
CA THR A 5 -15.11 2.21 -16.32
C THR A 5 -15.65 3.04 -15.15
N ALA A 6 -16.78 2.63 -14.55
CA ALA A 6 -17.35 3.32 -13.40
C ALA A 6 -16.53 3.11 -12.12
N LEU A 7 -16.05 1.87 -11.93
CA LEU A 7 -15.20 1.45 -10.82
C LEU A 7 -13.83 2.15 -10.83
N ASN A 8 -13.20 2.31 -12.01
CA ASN A 8 -11.99 3.13 -12.19
C ASN A 8 -12.17 4.59 -11.72
N SER A 9 -13.35 5.17 -11.96
CA SER A 9 -13.60 6.57 -11.57
C SER A 9 -13.84 6.74 -10.07
N GLU A 10 -14.39 5.73 -9.38
CA GLU A 10 -14.78 5.84 -7.98
C GLU A 10 -13.56 5.74 -7.03
N ALA A 11 -12.65 4.79 -7.24
CA ALA A 11 -11.44 4.67 -6.44
C ALA A 11 -10.57 5.94 -6.55
N LEU A 12 -10.39 6.46 -7.77
CA LEU A 12 -9.65 7.69 -8.00
C LEU A 12 -10.33 8.92 -7.37
N ARG A 13 -11.66 9.04 -7.51
CA ARG A 13 -12.43 10.13 -6.86
C ARG A 13 -12.31 10.07 -5.35
N ARG A 14 -12.32 8.87 -4.75
CA ARG A 14 -12.12 8.70 -3.31
C ARG A 14 -10.74 9.14 -2.86
N LEU A 15 -9.68 8.77 -3.59
CA LEU A 15 -8.32 9.24 -3.32
C LEU A 15 -8.23 10.77 -3.39
N ILE A 16 -8.81 11.39 -4.41
CA ILE A 16 -8.90 12.85 -4.54
C ILE A 16 -9.62 13.47 -3.33
N GLY A 17 -10.78 12.94 -2.96
CA GLY A 17 -11.56 13.44 -1.83
C GLY A 17 -10.85 13.30 -0.49
N VAL A 18 -10.10 12.21 -0.29
CA VAL A 18 -9.31 11.96 0.92
C VAL A 18 -8.12 12.90 1.02
N HIS A 19 -7.46 13.16 -0.10
CA HIS A 19 -6.42 14.18 -0.14
C HIS A 19 -6.97 15.57 0.25
N GLY A 20 -8.15 15.95 -0.23
CA GLY A 20 -8.81 17.19 0.19
C GLY A 20 -8.99 17.25 1.71
N ARG A 21 -9.52 16.18 2.32
CA ARG A 21 -9.68 16.08 3.78
C ARG A 21 -8.36 16.11 4.55
N ILE A 22 -7.30 15.50 4.01
CA ILE A 22 -5.96 15.54 4.63
C ILE A 22 -5.40 16.96 4.60
N SER A 23 -5.62 17.70 3.51
CA SER A 23 -5.25 19.11 3.46
C SER A 23 -5.96 19.92 4.57
N ASP A 24 -7.26 19.68 4.79
CA ASP A 24 -8.00 20.35 5.87
C ASP A 24 -7.47 19.96 7.26
N LEU A 25 -7.14 18.67 7.45
CA LEU A 25 -6.51 18.21 8.70
C LEU A 25 -5.10 18.79 8.89
N ARG A 26 -4.37 19.04 7.79
CA ARG A 26 -3.05 19.67 7.84
C ARG A 26 -3.16 21.12 8.29
N ASP A 27 -4.15 21.87 7.80
CA ASP A 27 -4.44 23.22 8.26
C ASP A 27 -4.72 23.23 9.77
N LYS A 28 -5.57 22.30 10.26
CA LYS A 28 -5.81 22.13 11.71
C LYS A 28 -4.55 21.79 12.49
N GLN A 29 -3.66 20.96 11.95
CA GLN A 29 -2.37 20.66 12.59
C GLN A 29 -1.52 21.93 12.74
N VAL A 30 -1.50 22.79 11.72
CA VAL A 30 -0.78 24.08 11.75
C VAL A 30 -1.37 25.00 12.82
N GLU A 31 -2.70 25.08 12.92
CA GLU A 31 -3.39 25.85 13.96
C GLU A 31 -3.04 25.37 15.38
N VAL A 32 -3.03 24.05 15.60
CA VAL A 32 -2.63 23.44 16.88
C VAL A 32 -1.20 23.84 17.27
N LEU A 33 -0.27 23.76 16.31
CA LEU A 33 1.14 24.11 16.54
C LEU A 33 1.34 25.59 16.87
N GLN A 34 0.56 26.46 16.22
CA GLN A 34 0.62 27.92 16.39
C GLN A 34 -0.10 28.42 17.65
N ASN A 35 -0.89 27.58 18.33
CA ASN A 35 -1.64 27.98 19.52
C ASN A 35 -0.75 28.17 20.75
N SER A 36 -0.16 29.35 20.90
CA SER A 36 0.72 29.71 22.01
C SER A 36 0.05 29.75 23.39
N ILE A 37 -1.30 29.69 23.45
CA ILE A 37 -2.07 29.71 24.69
C ILE A 37 -2.06 28.32 25.37
N LYS A 38 -1.93 27.23 24.60
CA LYS A 38 -1.88 25.86 25.13
C LYS A 38 -0.49 25.50 25.65
N LEU A 39 -0.46 24.71 26.74
CA LEU A 39 0.77 24.13 27.26
C LEU A 39 1.46 23.27 26.18
N PRO A 40 2.81 23.20 26.17
CA PRO A 40 3.54 22.43 25.17
C PRO A 40 3.13 20.94 25.10
N ALA A 41 2.87 20.32 26.25
CA ALA A 41 2.45 18.91 26.31
C ALA A 41 1.07 18.69 25.69
N ASP A 42 0.12 19.59 25.93
CA ASP A 42 -1.23 19.52 25.35
C ASP A 42 -1.19 19.70 23.84
N ARG A 43 -0.36 20.65 23.35
CA ARG A 43 -0.15 20.84 21.90
C ARG A 43 0.44 19.62 21.22
N GLN A 44 1.42 18.96 21.85
CA GLN A 44 2.01 17.73 21.31
C GLN A 44 1.00 16.60 21.24
N ASN A 45 0.14 16.47 22.27
CA ASN A 45 -0.91 15.46 22.27
C ASN A 45 -1.95 15.74 21.17
N ASP A 46 -2.40 16.99 21.02
CA ASP A 46 -3.33 17.39 19.96
C ASP A 46 -2.73 17.16 18.56
N GLU A 47 -1.45 17.50 18.37
CA GLU A 47 -0.74 17.24 17.11
C GLU A 47 -0.73 15.73 16.80
N ARG A 48 -0.41 14.91 17.80
CA ARG A 48 -0.38 13.45 17.66
C ARG A 48 -1.76 12.89 17.27
N LEU A 49 -2.84 13.44 17.84
CA LEU A 49 -4.20 13.05 17.46
C LEU A 49 -4.50 13.38 16.00
N VAL A 50 -4.15 14.57 15.53
CA VAL A 50 -4.34 14.97 14.13
C VAL A 50 -3.52 14.10 13.18
N ILE A 51 -2.26 13.79 13.52
CA ILE A 51 -1.41 12.87 12.75
C ILE A 51 -2.05 11.48 12.67
N GLY A 52 -2.56 10.97 13.79
CA GLY A 52 -3.26 9.69 13.85
C GLY A 52 -4.50 9.66 12.95
N ASP A 53 -5.27 10.74 12.93
CA ASP A 53 -6.45 10.85 12.07
C ASP A 53 -6.09 10.89 10.58
N ILE A 54 -5.02 11.60 10.21
CA ILE A 54 -4.49 11.62 8.83
C ILE A 54 -4.09 10.20 8.41
N ALA A 55 -3.27 9.51 9.22
CA ALA A 55 -2.79 8.17 8.92
C ALA A 55 -3.93 7.16 8.79
N LYS A 56 -4.93 7.25 9.68
CA LYS A 56 -6.13 6.41 9.63
C LYS A 56 -6.93 6.61 8.34
N GLN A 57 -7.12 7.86 7.91
CA GLN A 57 -7.82 8.16 6.66
C GLN A 57 -7.05 7.65 5.43
N LEU A 58 -5.73 7.89 5.38
CA LEU A 58 -4.86 7.39 4.32
C LEU A 58 -4.93 5.87 4.23
N ARG A 59 -4.67 5.17 5.34
CA ARG A 59 -4.69 3.70 5.38
C ARG A 59 -6.02 3.14 4.89
N LYS A 60 -7.15 3.69 5.37
CA LYS A 60 -8.47 3.23 4.95
C LYS A 60 -8.65 3.34 3.43
N THR A 61 -8.34 4.50 2.86
CA THR A 61 -8.56 4.75 1.43
C THR A 61 -7.60 3.98 0.54
N LEU A 62 -6.33 3.86 0.95
CA LEU A 62 -5.36 3.02 0.26
C LEU A 62 -5.80 1.56 0.27
N ASN A 63 -6.27 1.04 1.41
CA ASN A 63 -6.80 -0.33 1.49
C ASN A 63 -8.01 -0.54 0.58
N GLU A 64 -8.95 0.40 0.54
CA GLU A 64 -10.09 0.34 -0.38
C GLU A 64 -9.62 0.28 -1.85
N ALA A 65 -8.60 1.07 -2.22
CA ALA A 65 -8.05 1.08 -3.57
C ALA A 65 -7.28 -0.21 -3.92
N ILE A 66 -6.53 -0.78 -2.97
CA ILE A 66 -5.84 -2.07 -3.13
C ILE A 66 -6.84 -3.21 -3.32
N ILE A 67 -7.86 -3.30 -2.46
CA ILE A 67 -8.94 -4.29 -2.57
C ILE A 67 -9.65 -4.16 -3.90
N TRP A 68 -9.94 -2.93 -4.31
CA TRP A 68 -10.53 -2.65 -5.61
C TRP A 68 -9.66 -3.18 -6.76
N ALA A 69 -8.36 -2.92 -6.73
CA ALA A 69 -7.44 -3.32 -7.79
C ALA A 69 -7.28 -4.84 -7.86
N ALA A 70 -7.24 -5.52 -6.72
CA ALA A 70 -7.22 -6.98 -6.66
C ALA A 70 -8.46 -7.59 -7.34
N LYS A 71 -9.65 -7.04 -7.05
CA LYS A 71 -10.91 -7.47 -7.69
C LYS A 71 -10.94 -7.18 -9.19
N ASP A 72 -10.50 -5.99 -9.61
CA ASP A 72 -10.41 -5.65 -11.04
C ASP A 72 -9.43 -6.55 -11.80
N GLY A 73 -8.36 -6.97 -11.13
CA GLY A 73 -7.38 -7.92 -11.65
C GLY A 73 -7.84 -9.39 -11.65
N ALA A 74 -8.95 -9.70 -10.96
CA ALA A 74 -9.38 -11.05 -10.60
C ALA A 74 -8.27 -11.84 -9.88
N LEU A 75 -7.60 -11.19 -8.91
CA LEU A 75 -6.49 -11.77 -8.14
C LEU A 75 -6.97 -12.48 -6.85
N ASP A 76 -8.18 -12.17 -6.41
CA ASP A 76 -8.82 -12.75 -5.23
C ASP A 76 -9.02 -14.27 -5.34
N VAL A 77 -9.19 -14.77 -6.57
CA VAL A 77 -9.36 -16.20 -6.86
C VAL A 77 -8.17 -17.08 -6.47
N TYR A 78 -6.97 -16.51 -6.31
CA TYR A 78 -5.76 -17.28 -5.97
C TYR A 78 -5.57 -17.47 -4.46
N GLY A 79 -6.33 -16.73 -3.64
CA GLY A 79 -6.27 -16.82 -2.17
C GLY A 79 -4.84 -16.69 -1.64
N LYS A 80 -4.43 -17.63 -0.77
CA LYS A 80 -3.08 -17.65 -0.17
C LYS A 80 -1.98 -18.19 -1.07
N GLN A 81 -2.31 -18.71 -2.26
CA GLN A 81 -1.28 -19.20 -3.21
C GLN A 81 -0.48 -18.06 -3.83
N LEU A 82 -0.99 -16.83 -3.72
CA LEU A 82 -0.40 -15.64 -4.33
C LEU A 82 -0.16 -14.59 -3.23
N PRO A 83 1.09 -14.45 -2.76
CA PRO A 83 1.44 -13.41 -1.80
C PRO A 83 1.13 -12.02 -2.37
N PRO A 84 0.88 -11.01 -1.52
CA PRO A 84 0.74 -9.64 -1.99
C PRO A 84 2.10 -9.12 -2.51
N ASN A 85 2.07 -8.31 -3.57
CA ASN A 85 3.24 -7.53 -4.01
C ASN A 85 3.11 -6.05 -3.67
N LEU A 86 2.11 -5.65 -2.89
CA LEU A 86 1.86 -4.26 -2.51
C LEU A 86 1.28 -4.20 -1.10
N GLU A 87 1.90 -3.40 -0.23
CA GLU A 87 1.42 -3.20 1.13
C GLU A 87 1.48 -1.76 1.62
N ILE A 88 0.69 -1.47 2.66
CA ILE A 88 0.72 -0.19 3.36
C ILE A 88 1.61 -0.32 4.59
N ILE A 89 2.63 0.53 4.69
CA ILE A 89 3.58 0.54 5.81
C ILE A 89 3.36 1.84 6.60
N ASP A 90 2.84 1.76 7.81
CA ASP A 90 2.63 2.94 8.65
C ASP A 90 3.78 3.14 9.62
N VAL A 91 4.54 4.21 9.42
CA VAL A 91 5.69 4.58 10.26
C VAL A 91 5.44 5.87 11.04
N THR A 92 4.18 6.29 11.20
CA THR A 92 3.80 7.54 11.87
C THR A 92 4.22 7.62 13.34
N THR A 93 4.41 6.47 13.99
CA THR A 93 4.83 6.36 15.39
C THR A 93 6.35 6.33 15.56
N MET A 94 7.13 6.27 14.48
CA MET A 94 8.59 6.18 14.54
C MET A 94 9.19 7.55 14.91
N ALA A 95 10.13 7.53 15.85
CA ALA A 95 10.72 8.75 16.41
C ALA A 95 11.87 9.30 15.57
N SER A 96 12.54 8.45 14.76
CA SER A 96 13.70 8.84 13.97
C SER A 96 13.65 8.33 12.52
N GLN A 97 14.40 8.99 11.63
CA GLN A 97 14.57 8.54 10.25
C GLN A 97 15.22 7.16 10.15
N ALA A 98 16.14 6.82 11.06
CA ALA A 98 16.76 5.51 11.10
C ALA A 98 15.73 4.41 11.43
N GLN A 99 14.85 4.65 12.41
CA GLN A 99 13.77 3.72 12.75
C GLN A 99 12.77 3.56 11.60
N MET A 100 12.43 4.66 10.91
CA MET A 100 11.56 4.59 9.73
C MET A 100 12.16 3.75 8.62
N ARG A 101 13.44 3.99 8.27
CA ARG A 101 14.13 3.22 7.23
C ARG A 101 14.18 1.75 7.58
N LEU A 102 14.60 1.43 8.81
CA LEU A 102 14.64 0.04 9.28
C LEU A 102 13.26 -0.64 9.17
N ALA A 103 12.19 0.01 9.62
CA ALA A 103 10.84 -0.55 9.52
C ALA A 103 10.36 -0.76 8.07
N ILE A 104 10.77 0.11 7.13
CA ILE A 104 10.44 -0.05 5.70
C ILE A 104 11.23 -1.22 5.11
N THR A 105 12.55 -1.25 5.33
CA THR A 105 13.44 -2.31 4.84
C THR A 105 13.01 -3.66 5.40
N ASP A 106 12.78 -3.76 6.72
CA ASP A 106 12.36 -5.00 7.37
C ASP A 106 11.05 -5.53 6.77
N ARG A 107 10.07 -4.67 6.48
CA ARG A 107 8.80 -5.12 5.90
C ARG A 107 8.95 -5.53 4.43
N LEU A 108 9.73 -4.81 3.63
CA LEU A 108 9.98 -5.18 2.24
C LEU A 108 10.77 -6.49 2.14
N ASN A 109 11.78 -6.69 3.00
CA ASN A 109 12.50 -7.96 3.09
C ASN A 109 11.56 -9.10 3.48
N GLN A 110 10.68 -8.89 4.47
CA GLN A 110 9.70 -9.90 4.83
C GLN A 110 8.78 -10.27 3.67
N MET A 111 8.34 -9.29 2.85
CA MET A 111 7.58 -9.58 1.64
C MET A 111 8.41 -10.35 0.61
N ALA A 112 9.69 -10.01 0.43
CA ALA A 112 10.60 -10.73 -0.47
C ALA A 112 10.84 -12.18 0.00
N ASP A 113 10.98 -12.41 1.30
CA ASP A 113 11.08 -13.74 1.91
C ASP A 113 9.80 -14.56 1.65
N GLU A 114 8.62 -13.96 1.86
CA GLU A 114 7.32 -14.61 1.56
C GLU A 114 7.22 -15.02 0.08
N TRP A 115 7.74 -14.20 -0.83
CA TRP A 115 7.81 -14.52 -2.26
C TRP A 115 8.83 -15.62 -2.57
N THR A 116 9.98 -15.59 -1.92
CA THR A 116 11.04 -16.60 -2.07
C THR A 116 10.52 -17.97 -1.63
N ASP A 117 9.94 -18.05 -0.43
CA ASP A 117 9.29 -19.26 0.08
C ASP A 117 8.21 -19.78 -0.87
N THR A 118 7.43 -18.88 -1.47
CA THR A 118 6.39 -19.25 -2.42
C THR A 118 6.97 -19.85 -3.71
N MET A 119 8.05 -19.28 -4.24
CA MET A 119 8.70 -19.79 -5.45
C MET A 119 9.46 -21.08 -5.20
N ASP A 120 10.09 -21.25 -4.04
CA ASP A 120 10.77 -22.49 -3.65
C ASP A 120 9.81 -23.67 -3.58
N ASN A 121 8.59 -23.42 -3.09
CA ASN A 121 7.55 -24.43 -2.93
C ASN A 121 6.61 -24.55 -4.14
N LEU A 122 6.85 -23.84 -5.24
CA LEU A 122 5.98 -23.83 -6.42
C LEU A 122 6.10 -25.16 -7.20
N PRO A 123 5.04 -25.99 -7.27
CA PRO A 123 5.11 -27.27 -7.97
C PRO A 123 4.96 -27.09 -9.49
N GLY A 124 5.41 -28.09 -10.25
CA GLY A 124 5.13 -28.18 -11.69
C GLY A 124 6.20 -27.60 -12.61
N PHE A 125 7.34 -27.19 -12.07
CA PHE A 125 8.50 -26.73 -12.82
C PHE A 125 9.65 -27.77 -12.71
N PRO A 126 10.24 -28.21 -13.84
CA PRO A 126 11.25 -29.27 -13.85
C PRO A 126 12.61 -28.88 -13.25
N ASP A 127 12.92 -27.58 -13.20
CA ASP A 127 14.19 -27.01 -12.76
C ASP A 127 14.00 -25.56 -12.26
N GLU A 128 14.93 -25.05 -11.44
CA GLU A 128 14.87 -23.68 -10.90
C GLU A 128 14.82 -22.62 -12.01
N ASP A 129 15.59 -22.82 -13.10
CA ASP A 129 15.68 -21.86 -14.21
C ASP A 129 14.38 -21.74 -15.04
N SER A 130 13.43 -22.67 -14.88
CA SER A 130 12.12 -22.58 -15.53
C SER A 130 11.03 -21.96 -14.63
N LYS A 131 11.33 -21.73 -13.35
CA LYS A 131 10.41 -21.03 -12.45
C LYS A 131 10.31 -19.55 -12.86
N PRO A 132 9.13 -18.94 -12.71
CA PRO A 132 8.97 -17.52 -12.96
C PRO A 132 9.71 -16.70 -11.89
N ASP A 133 10.27 -15.56 -12.31
CA ASP A 133 10.86 -14.61 -11.38
C ASP A 133 9.82 -14.08 -10.38
N PRO A 134 10.21 -13.89 -9.10
CA PRO A 134 9.41 -13.12 -8.14
C PRO A 134 9.08 -11.71 -8.67
N PRO A 135 7.92 -11.14 -8.31
CA PRO A 135 7.55 -9.82 -8.78
C PRO A 135 8.32 -8.71 -8.06
N VAL A 136 8.32 -7.53 -8.67
CA VAL A 136 8.63 -6.30 -7.93
C VAL A 136 7.56 -6.09 -6.85
N ILE A 137 8.02 -5.84 -5.63
CA ILE A 137 7.18 -5.51 -4.47
C ILE A 137 7.15 -3.99 -4.23
N PHE A 138 6.04 -3.52 -3.67
CA PHE A 138 5.73 -2.11 -3.49
C PHE A 138 5.30 -1.83 -2.04
N GLY A 139 5.79 -0.72 -1.47
CA GLY A 139 5.36 -0.20 -0.18
C GLY A 139 4.75 1.19 -0.31
N LEU A 140 3.49 1.35 0.12
CA LEU A 140 2.85 2.65 0.33
C LEU A 140 3.10 3.08 1.78
N VAL A 141 4.17 3.86 1.98
CA VAL A 141 4.66 4.21 3.32
C VAL A 141 4.01 5.50 3.80
N ILE A 142 3.25 5.42 4.89
CA ILE A 142 2.61 6.58 5.52
C ILE A 142 3.54 7.15 6.60
N TYR A 143 3.93 8.41 6.44
CA TYR A 143 4.62 9.19 7.47
C TYR A 143 3.96 10.55 7.67
N LYS A 144 3.20 10.70 8.75
CA LYS A 144 2.40 11.91 9.01
C LYS A 144 1.44 12.19 7.83
N HIS A 145 1.65 13.29 7.12
CA HIS A 145 0.91 13.69 5.91
C HIS A 145 1.69 13.44 4.62
N ILE A 146 2.82 12.72 4.70
CA ILE A 146 3.62 12.34 3.55
C ILE A 146 3.36 10.87 3.23
N LEU A 147 3.18 10.56 1.96
CA LEU A 147 3.14 9.19 1.46
C LEU A 147 4.36 8.94 0.59
N PHE A 148 5.18 7.94 0.92
CA PHE A 148 6.24 7.47 0.05
C PHE A 148 5.77 6.24 -0.72
N ILE A 149 6.26 6.11 -1.95
CA ILE A 149 6.18 4.86 -2.69
C ILE A 149 7.58 4.26 -2.65
N ALA A 150 7.71 3.08 -2.06
CA ALA A 150 8.92 2.28 -2.02
C ALA A 150 8.78 1.07 -2.94
N THR A 151 9.88 0.60 -3.52
CA THR A 151 9.93 -0.55 -4.42
C THR A 151 11.15 -1.40 -4.14
N MET A 152 11.03 -2.72 -4.25
CA MET A 152 12.14 -3.66 -4.15
C MET A 152 11.90 -4.81 -5.12
N ASN A 153 12.98 -5.36 -5.70
CA ASN A 153 12.88 -6.55 -6.53
C ASN A 153 12.98 -7.79 -5.64
N ALA A 154 11.91 -8.58 -5.51
CA ALA A 154 11.93 -9.77 -4.67
C ALA A 154 12.78 -10.91 -5.25
N GLY A 155 13.13 -10.85 -6.54
CA GLY A 155 14.00 -11.85 -7.19
C GLY A 155 15.50 -11.59 -7.02
N ASP A 156 15.89 -10.49 -6.37
CA ASP A 156 17.28 -10.12 -6.15
C ASP A 156 17.55 -10.03 -4.64
N LEU A 157 18.29 -11.01 -4.12
CA LEU A 157 18.60 -11.14 -2.68
C LEU A 157 19.46 -9.99 -2.15
N ASP A 158 20.15 -9.26 -3.04
CA ASP A 158 20.96 -8.08 -2.69
C ASP A 158 20.20 -6.76 -2.99
N ALA A 159 18.93 -6.82 -3.36
CA ALA A 159 18.15 -5.64 -3.72
C ALA A 159 17.96 -4.72 -2.51
N VAL A 160 18.34 -3.45 -2.68
CA VAL A 160 18.08 -2.38 -1.72
C VAL A 160 16.74 -1.72 -2.05
N GLU A 161 15.98 -1.32 -1.03
CA GLU A 161 14.74 -0.59 -1.28
C GLU A 161 15.00 0.74 -1.99
N HIS A 162 14.22 1.00 -3.04
CA HIS A 162 14.25 2.26 -3.76
C HIS A 162 12.98 3.06 -3.44
N ILE A 163 13.14 4.35 -3.12
CA ILE A 163 12.01 5.26 -2.85
C ILE A 163 11.92 6.24 -4.02
N PRO A 164 11.24 5.88 -5.12
CA PRO A 164 11.16 6.73 -6.30
C PRO A 164 10.38 8.03 -6.07
N THR A 165 9.41 8.03 -5.15
CA THR A 165 8.41 9.10 -5.07
C THR A 165 8.03 9.43 -3.64
N GLN A 166 7.96 10.73 -3.35
CA GLN A 166 7.42 11.30 -2.11
C GLN A 166 6.24 12.22 -2.46
N LEU A 167 5.07 11.96 -1.88
CA LEU A 167 3.85 12.71 -2.11
C LEU A 167 3.47 13.49 -0.85
N ASN A 168 3.37 14.83 -0.98
CA ASN A 168 2.90 15.68 0.10
C ASN A 168 1.37 15.74 0.10
N MET A 169 0.73 14.94 0.95
CA MET A 169 -0.73 14.86 1.02
C MET A 169 -1.38 16.08 1.68
N GLY A 170 -0.57 17.01 2.22
CA GLY A 170 -1.03 18.29 2.75
C GLY A 170 -1.04 19.42 1.72
N GLU A 171 -0.54 19.20 0.49
CA GLU A 171 -0.44 20.25 -0.52
C GLU A 171 -1.73 20.44 -1.31
N LYS A 172 -2.42 21.56 -1.10
CA LYS A 172 -3.75 21.88 -1.66
C LYS A 172 -3.82 21.71 -3.18
N ASN A 173 -2.75 22.07 -3.89
CA ASN A 173 -2.74 22.10 -5.35
C ASN A 173 -2.27 20.78 -6.01
N GLN A 174 -1.91 19.77 -5.21
CA GLN A 174 -1.38 18.49 -5.72
C GLN A 174 -2.35 17.32 -5.58
N HIS A 175 -3.59 17.56 -5.14
CA HIS A 175 -4.54 16.49 -4.83
C HIS A 175 -4.82 15.53 -6.00
N GLN A 176 -4.96 16.03 -7.22
CA GLN A 176 -5.17 15.20 -8.41
C GLN A 176 -3.92 14.41 -8.78
N TRP A 177 -2.75 15.05 -8.74
CA TRP A 177 -1.47 14.42 -9.09
C TRP A 177 -1.07 13.35 -8.10
N ASN A 178 -1.22 13.61 -6.80
CA ASN A 178 -0.94 12.64 -5.75
C ASN A 178 -1.89 11.45 -5.84
N ALA A 179 -3.19 11.68 -6.05
CA ALA A 179 -4.15 10.60 -6.24
C ALA A 179 -3.84 9.76 -7.49
N LEU A 180 -3.43 10.41 -8.60
CA LEU A 180 -3.04 9.72 -9.82
C LEU A 180 -1.78 8.88 -9.62
N ALA A 181 -0.75 9.42 -8.97
CA ALA A 181 0.50 8.71 -8.69
C ALA A 181 0.24 7.43 -7.87
N ILE A 182 -0.56 7.54 -6.81
CA ILE A 182 -0.98 6.40 -5.98
C ILE A 182 -1.72 5.36 -6.83
N MET A 183 -2.72 5.81 -7.59
CA MET A 183 -3.57 4.91 -8.38
C MET A 183 -2.77 4.17 -9.46
N LEU A 184 -1.84 4.87 -10.13
CA LEU A 184 -0.95 4.26 -11.11
C LEU A 184 -0.07 3.18 -10.49
N THR A 185 0.52 3.43 -9.32
CA THR A 185 1.31 2.43 -8.60
C THR A 185 0.46 1.21 -8.22
N ILE A 186 -0.76 1.42 -7.72
CA ILE A 186 -1.67 0.32 -7.37
C ILE A 186 -2.02 -0.53 -8.61
N CYS A 187 -2.35 0.12 -9.73
CA CYS A 187 -2.65 -0.57 -10.99
C CYS A 187 -1.43 -1.32 -11.54
N TRP A 188 -0.23 -0.75 -11.45
CA TRP A 188 1.00 -1.42 -11.85
C TRP A 188 1.29 -2.65 -10.98
N ALA A 189 1.15 -2.55 -9.66
CA ALA A 189 1.32 -3.68 -8.77
C ALA A 189 0.35 -4.82 -9.12
N ARG A 190 -0.93 -4.50 -9.37
CA ARG A 190 -1.94 -5.46 -9.84
C ARG A 190 -1.53 -6.13 -11.15
N ASP A 191 -1.12 -5.36 -12.15
CA ASP A 191 -0.80 -5.89 -13.48
C ASP A 191 0.44 -6.78 -13.45
N ILE A 192 1.45 -6.42 -12.64
CA ILE A 192 2.62 -7.27 -12.38
C ILE A 192 2.18 -8.56 -11.70
N LEU A 193 1.39 -8.47 -10.62
CA LEU A 193 0.96 -9.63 -9.86
C LEU A 193 0.12 -10.60 -10.69
N LYS A 194 -0.72 -10.08 -11.58
CA LYS A 194 -1.49 -10.88 -12.54
C LYS A 194 -0.61 -11.63 -13.52
N LYS A 195 0.44 -10.98 -14.05
CA LYS A 195 1.42 -11.63 -14.94
C LYS A 195 2.15 -12.74 -14.20
N THR A 196 2.59 -12.48 -12.97
CA THR A 196 3.26 -13.49 -12.13
C THR A 196 2.34 -14.68 -11.85
N ALA A 197 1.10 -14.45 -11.42
CA ALA A 197 0.13 -15.53 -11.18
C ALA A 197 -0.11 -16.41 -12.42
N THR A 198 -0.15 -15.79 -13.61
CA THR A 198 -0.27 -16.51 -14.88
C THR A 198 0.98 -17.33 -15.17
N ALA A 199 2.17 -16.77 -14.94
CA ALA A 199 3.44 -17.45 -15.15
C ALA A 199 3.67 -18.62 -14.16
N MET A 200 3.19 -18.48 -12.93
CA MET A 200 3.16 -19.54 -11.92
C MET A 200 2.17 -20.67 -12.24
N ASN A 201 1.33 -20.51 -13.27
CA ASN A 201 0.29 -21.45 -13.66
C ASN A 201 -0.65 -21.83 -12.50
N LEU A 202 -0.99 -20.86 -11.65
CA LEU A 202 -1.83 -21.08 -10.48
C LEU A 202 -3.27 -21.41 -10.89
N ASN A 203 -3.88 -22.35 -10.16
CA ASN A 203 -5.30 -22.66 -10.32
C ASN A 203 -6.14 -21.81 -9.34
N PRO A 204 -7.30 -21.29 -9.77
CA PRO A 204 -8.26 -20.67 -8.86
C PRO A 204 -8.60 -21.59 -7.69
N VAL A 205 -8.54 -21.07 -6.47
CA VAL A 205 -9.07 -21.75 -5.29
C VAL A 205 -10.59 -21.72 -5.41
N PRO A 206 -11.29 -22.87 -5.34
CA PRO A 206 -12.75 -22.87 -5.33
C PRO A 206 -13.23 -22.07 -4.13
N ASP A 207 -14.22 -21.18 -4.32
CA ASP A 207 -14.88 -20.46 -3.25
C ASP A 207 -15.40 -21.48 -2.22
N THR A 208 -14.69 -21.66 -1.12
CA THR A 208 -15.26 -22.34 0.03
C THR A 208 -16.38 -21.43 0.51
N PRO A 209 -17.67 -21.83 0.42
CA PRO A 209 -18.72 -21.05 1.05
C PRO A 209 -18.32 -20.86 2.51
N SER A 210 -18.35 -19.62 2.95
CA SER A 210 -18.21 -19.26 4.36
C SER A 210 -19.20 -20.14 5.13
N SER A 211 -18.71 -21.20 5.76
CA SER A 211 -19.49 -21.94 6.73
C SER A 211 -19.70 -20.97 7.89
N ASP A 212 -20.83 -20.26 7.89
CA ASP A 212 -21.33 -19.54 9.06
C ASP A 212 -21.30 -20.52 10.24
N PRO A 213 -20.47 -20.28 11.27
CA PRO A 213 -20.51 -21.08 12.47
C PRO A 213 -21.46 -20.39 13.43
N ASP A 214 -22.75 -20.31 13.11
CA ASP A 214 -23.79 -19.85 14.03
C ASP A 214 -25.10 -20.63 13.77
N VAL A 215 -25.17 -21.85 14.35
CA VAL A 215 -26.40 -22.54 14.76
C VAL A 215 -26.29 -22.86 16.24
#